data_AF-A0A376FLC8-F1
#
_entry.id   AF-A0A376FLC8-F1
#
_cell.length_a   1.000
_cell.length_b   1.000
_cell.length_c   1.000
_cell.angle_alpha   90.00
_cell.angle_beta   90.00
_cell.angle_gamma   90.00
#
_symmetry.space_group_name_H-M   'P 1'
#
loop_
_entity.id
_entity.type
_entity.pdbx_description
1 polymer ?
#
loop_
_entity_poly.entity_id
_entity_poly.type
_entity_poly.pdbx_seq_one_letter_code
_entity_poly.pdbx_strand_id
1 'polypeptide(L)'
;MNGELIWVLSLLLIAILLFATGKVRMDAVALFVIVAFVLSGTLTLPEAFSGFSDPNVILIAALFIIGDGLVRTGVATIMGSWLVKVAGSSETKMLIYLMVTVAGLGAFMSSTGVVAIFIPVVLSVSMRMQISPSRLMMPLSFAGLISGMMTLVATPPNLVVNSELIREGFQGFSFFSVTPLGLVILVLGVVYMLLTRFALKGEKQDKNKEGWKRRTFRDLIKEYRLTGRARRLAIRPGSPMVGQRLDDLKLRERYGANVIGVERWRRFRRVIVNVNGVSEFRARDVLLIDMSTADVDLREFCSEQLLEPMVLRGEYFSDQALDVGMAEVSLIPESELLGKTVREMGFRTRYGLNVVGLKRDGVAMEGAVVDEPILLGDIFLVVGNWKLISQLGQKGRDFVVLNMPVEESDASPAHSQAPHAIFCLVLMVALMLTDEIPNPVAAIIACLLMGKFRCIDAESAYKAIHWPSIILIVGMMPFAPGAAKNRRGGSDR
;
A
#
# COMPACT_ATOMS: atom_id res chain seq x y z
N MET A 1 -31.42 37.49 24.93
CA MET A 1 -30.52 36.43 24.41
C MET A 1 -31.41 35.22 24.13
N ASN A 2 -31.62 34.85 22.87
CA ASN A 2 -32.61 33.84 22.47
C ASN A 2 -32.29 32.49 23.11
N GLY A 3 -33.24 31.84 23.79
CA GLY A 3 -33.03 30.54 24.45
C GLY A 3 -32.47 29.48 23.50
N GLU A 4 -32.88 29.51 22.23
CA GLU A 4 -32.34 28.67 21.15
C GLU A 4 -30.84 28.91 20.91
N LEU A 5 -30.37 30.17 20.95
CA LEU A 5 -28.96 30.49 20.73
C LEU A 5 -28.09 29.97 21.88
N ILE A 6 -28.57 30.09 23.12
CA ILE A 6 -27.88 29.56 24.30
C ILE A 6 -27.76 28.04 24.18
N TRP A 7 -28.85 27.37 23.78
CA TRP A 7 -28.88 25.92 23.56
C TRP A 7 -27.87 25.47 22.48
N VAL A 8 -27.88 26.11 21.31
CA VAL A 8 -26.93 25.81 20.22
C VAL A 8 -25.49 26.01 20.67
N LEU A 9 -25.19 27.12 21.38
CA LEU A 9 -23.85 27.39 21.89
C LEU A 9 -23.41 26.40 22.98
N SER A 10 -24.33 25.97 23.85
CA SER A 10 -24.07 24.91 24.83
C SER A 10 -23.76 23.57 24.14
N LEU A 11 -24.54 23.18 23.12
CA LEU A 11 -24.29 21.99 22.33
C LEU A 11 -22.94 22.04 21.61
N LEU A 12 -22.60 23.19 21.03
CA LEU A 12 -21.30 23.40 20.38
C LEU A 12 -20.15 23.27 21.37
N LEU A 13 -20.26 23.88 22.55
CA LEU A 13 -19.25 23.79 23.60
C LEU A 13 -19.08 22.35 24.09
N ILE A 14 -20.18 21.61 24.28
CA ILE A 14 -20.16 20.19 24.65
C ILE A 14 -19.46 19.36 23.56
N ALA A 15 -19.78 19.60 22.29
CA ALA A 15 -19.14 18.91 21.16
C ALA A 15 -17.63 19.18 21.11
N ILE A 16 -17.20 20.44 21.29
CA ILE A 16 -15.79 20.82 21.35
C ILE A 16 -15.07 20.13 22.52
N LEU A 17 -15.68 20.08 23.70
CA LEU A 17 -15.11 19.39 24.87
C LEU A 17 -15.02 17.87 24.64
N LEU A 18 -16.01 17.27 24.00
CA LEU A 18 -15.99 15.84 23.64
C LEU A 18 -14.89 15.54 22.60
N PHE A 19 -14.69 16.41 21.61
CA PHE A 19 -13.59 16.28 20.66
C PHE A 19 -12.23 16.43 21.34
N ALA A 20 -12.07 17.43 22.22
CA ALA A 20 -10.82 17.68 22.93
C ALA A 20 -10.43 16.56 23.91
N THR A 21 -11.42 15.91 24.53
CA THR A 21 -11.17 14.82 25.48
C THR A 21 -10.84 13.49 24.80
N GLY A 22 -11.19 13.30 23.52
CA GLY A 22 -10.86 12.09 22.75
C GLY A 22 -11.46 10.79 23.28
N LYS A 23 -12.33 10.83 24.30
CA LYS A 23 -12.94 9.65 24.93
C LYS A 23 -14.04 9.03 24.08
N VAL A 24 -14.71 9.85 23.28
CA VAL A 24 -15.79 9.43 22.39
C VAL A 24 -15.30 9.58 20.95
N ARG A 25 -15.61 8.61 20.10
CA ARG A 25 -15.26 8.69 18.67
C ARG A 25 -15.93 9.90 18.03
N MET A 26 -15.22 10.60 17.14
CA MET A 26 -15.69 11.85 16.55
C MET A 26 -17.01 11.70 15.76
N ASP A 27 -17.19 10.57 15.09
CA ASP A 27 -18.41 10.22 14.36
C ASP A 27 -19.61 10.03 15.30
N ALA A 28 -19.41 9.41 16.46
CA ALA A 28 -20.43 9.29 17.48
C ALA A 28 -20.84 10.64 18.08
N VAL A 29 -19.87 11.55 18.32
CA VAL A 29 -20.17 12.92 18.77
C VAL A 29 -21.04 13.64 17.73
N ALA A 30 -20.72 13.52 16.44
CA ALA A 30 -21.49 14.11 15.35
C ALA A 30 -22.93 13.57 15.28
N LEU A 31 -23.13 12.26 15.51
CA LEU A 31 -24.47 11.67 15.59
C LEU A 31 -25.26 12.14 16.82
N PHE A 32 -24.62 12.24 17.98
CA PHE A 32 -25.27 12.78 19.18
C PHE A 32 -25.75 14.22 18.97
N VAL A 33 -24.97 15.03 18.26
CA VAL A 33 -25.34 16.39 17.88
C VAL A 33 -26.60 16.41 17.02
N ILE A 34 -26.66 15.58 15.96
CA ILE A 34 -27.85 15.48 15.09
C ILE A 34 -29.08 15.11 15.93
N VAL A 35 -28.97 14.10 16.79
CA VAL A 35 -30.05 13.65 17.67
C VAL A 35 -30.49 14.76 18.62
N ALA A 36 -29.55 15.47 19.24
CA ALA A 36 -29.85 16.57 20.15
C ALA A 36 -30.58 17.73 19.44
N PHE A 37 -30.21 18.06 18.21
CA PHE A 37 -30.89 19.10 17.42
C PHE A 37 -32.33 18.73 17.06
N VAL A 38 -32.58 17.48 16.69
CA VAL A 38 -33.94 17.00 16.36
C VAL A 38 -34.81 16.89 17.61
N LEU A 39 -34.29 16.30 18.70
CA LEU A 39 -35.04 16.13 19.95
C LEU A 39 -35.37 17.45 20.65
N SER A 40 -34.49 18.45 20.51
CA SER A 40 -34.77 19.79 21.04
C SER A 40 -35.78 20.60 20.20
N GLY A 41 -36.20 20.08 19.05
CA GLY A 41 -37.08 20.81 18.12
C GLY A 41 -36.42 22.04 17.48
N THR A 42 -35.08 22.14 17.61
CA THR A 42 -34.31 23.26 17.05
C THR A 42 -34.21 23.14 15.53
N LEU A 43 -34.08 21.91 15.02
CA LEU A 43 -34.06 21.60 13.59
C LEU A 43 -35.14 20.59 13.23
N THR A 44 -35.70 20.74 12.03
CA THR A 44 -36.59 19.72 11.45
C THR A 44 -35.80 18.49 11.00
N LEU A 45 -36.50 17.36 10.81
CA LEU A 45 -35.87 16.12 10.34
C LEU A 45 -35.16 16.31 8.97
N PRO A 46 -35.74 16.98 7.95
CA PRO A 46 -35.04 17.22 6.70
C PRO A 46 -33.80 18.12 6.86
N GLU A 47 -33.86 19.14 7.73
CA GLU A 47 -32.72 20.04 7.98
C GLU A 47 -31.58 19.30 8.67
N ALA A 48 -31.89 18.47 9.67
CA ALA A 48 -30.89 17.70 10.41
C ALA A 48 -30.17 16.65 9.55
N PHE A 49 -30.85 16.08 8.54
CA PHE A 49 -30.30 15.09 7.61
C PHE A 49 -29.82 15.68 6.27
N SER A 50 -29.97 16.99 6.06
CA SER A 50 -29.59 17.67 4.81
C SER A 50 -28.12 17.46 4.42
N GLY A 51 -27.23 17.30 5.40
CA GLY A 51 -25.82 17.03 5.14
C GLY A 51 -25.54 15.71 4.42
N PHE A 52 -26.41 14.70 4.54
CA PHE A 52 -26.27 13.45 3.79
C PHE A 52 -26.50 13.63 2.28
N SER A 53 -27.26 14.66 1.90
CA SER A 53 -27.51 15.03 0.50
C SER A 53 -26.50 16.04 -0.05
N ASP A 54 -25.53 16.48 0.76
CA ASP A 54 -24.58 17.50 0.33
C ASP A 54 -23.64 16.94 -0.76
N PRO A 55 -23.52 17.61 -1.92
CA PRO A 55 -22.71 17.12 -3.03
C PRO A 55 -21.22 16.95 -2.68
N ASN A 56 -20.69 17.72 -1.73
CA ASN A 56 -19.30 17.63 -1.29
C ASN A 56 -19.06 16.36 -0.46
N VAL A 57 -20.06 15.87 0.27
CA VAL A 57 -19.96 14.59 1.01
C VAL A 57 -19.78 13.43 0.02
N ILE A 58 -20.56 13.44 -1.06
CA ILE A 58 -20.45 12.44 -2.14
C ILE A 58 -19.07 12.53 -2.83
N LEU A 59 -18.61 13.75 -3.10
CA LEU A 59 -17.29 13.99 -3.69
C LEU A 59 -16.15 13.43 -2.83
N ILE A 60 -16.18 13.68 -1.51
CA ILE A 60 -15.17 13.15 -0.58
C ILE A 60 -15.18 11.61 -0.57
N ALA A 61 -16.36 10.98 -0.57
CA ALA A 61 -16.47 9.52 -0.65
C ALA A 61 -15.84 8.98 -1.93
N ALA A 62 -16.09 9.63 -3.08
CA ALA A 62 -15.50 9.24 -4.36
C ALA A 62 -13.97 9.41 -4.36
N LEU A 63 -13.43 10.48 -3.75
CA LEU A 63 -11.98 10.66 -3.64
C LEU A 63 -11.30 9.58 -2.80
N PHE A 64 -11.96 9.05 -1.76
CA PHE A 64 -11.43 7.90 -1.02
C PHE A 64 -11.29 6.66 -1.91
N ILE A 65 -12.30 6.39 -2.75
CA ILE A 65 -12.28 5.26 -3.71
C ILE A 65 -11.16 5.44 -4.73
N ILE A 66 -11.02 6.65 -5.30
CA ILE A 66 -9.97 6.95 -6.28
C ILE A 66 -8.59 6.83 -5.66
N GLY A 67 -8.44 7.35 -4.43
CA GLY A 67 -7.23 7.25 -3.66
C GLY A 67 -6.80 5.80 -3.46
N ASP A 68 -7.70 4.94 -2.97
CA ASP A 68 -7.43 3.51 -2.78
C ASP A 68 -7.13 2.79 -4.11
N GLY A 69 -7.82 3.15 -5.19
CA GLY A 69 -7.53 2.64 -6.54
C GLY A 69 -6.12 2.98 -7.04
N LEU A 70 -5.60 4.16 -6.73
CA LEU A 70 -4.20 4.53 -7.04
C LEU A 70 -3.19 3.69 -6.23
N VAL A 71 -3.50 3.37 -4.97
CA VAL A 71 -2.67 2.49 -4.14
C VAL A 71 -2.62 1.09 -4.73
N ARG A 72 -3.79 0.50 -4.99
CA ARG A 72 -3.92 -0.88 -5.47
C ARG A 72 -3.33 -1.13 -6.85
N THR A 73 -3.19 -0.08 -7.64
CA THR A 73 -2.55 -0.14 -8.96
C THR A 73 -1.04 0.07 -8.91
N GLY A 74 -0.45 0.30 -7.73
CA GLY A 74 1.00 0.45 -7.56
C GLY A 74 1.55 1.78 -8.08
N VAL A 75 0.71 2.78 -8.33
CA VAL A 75 1.14 4.13 -8.75
C VAL A 75 2.11 4.72 -7.72
N ALA A 76 1.84 4.48 -6.44
CA ALA A 76 2.69 4.86 -5.32
C ALA A 76 4.11 4.27 -5.41
N THR A 77 4.22 2.96 -5.68
CA THR A 77 5.50 2.25 -5.81
C THR A 77 6.29 2.78 -7.02
N ILE A 78 5.61 3.03 -8.13
CA ILE A 78 6.20 3.66 -9.32
C ILE A 78 6.77 5.04 -8.96
N MET A 79 5.98 5.89 -8.28
CA MET A 79 6.44 7.20 -7.83
C MET A 79 7.63 7.13 -6.87
N GLY A 80 7.65 6.15 -5.96
CA GLY A 80 8.78 5.91 -5.07
C GLY A 80 10.07 5.56 -5.80
N SER A 81 9.99 4.65 -6.78
CA SER A 81 11.15 4.30 -7.62
C SER A 81 11.65 5.50 -8.45
N TRP A 82 10.73 6.32 -8.95
CA TRP A 82 11.05 7.54 -9.67
C TRP A 82 11.73 8.58 -8.77
N LEU A 83 11.22 8.77 -7.54
CA LEU A 83 11.81 9.64 -6.52
C LEU A 83 13.28 9.27 -6.25
N VAL A 84 13.57 7.99 -6.02
CA VAL A 84 14.93 7.50 -5.80
C VAL A 84 15.81 7.80 -7.01
N LYS A 85 15.31 7.54 -8.22
CA LYS A 85 16.06 7.72 -9.47
C LYS A 85 16.41 9.19 -9.72
N VAL A 86 15.49 10.12 -9.47
CA VAL A 86 15.68 11.56 -9.72
C VAL A 86 16.45 12.24 -8.58
N ALA A 87 16.26 11.79 -7.33
CA ALA A 87 17.02 12.31 -6.19
C ALA A 87 18.49 11.85 -6.21
N GLY A 88 18.75 10.64 -6.73
CA GLY A 88 20.09 10.03 -6.73
C GLY A 88 20.59 9.81 -5.31
N SER A 89 21.80 10.28 -5.01
CA SER A 89 22.43 10.18 -3.68
C SER A 89 22.24 11.43 -2.80
N SER A 90 21.51 12.45 -3.25
CA SER A 90 21.38 13.72 -2.51
C SER A 90 20.15 13.74 -1.61
N GLU A 91 20.37 13.79 -0.28
CA GLU A 91 19.31 13.95 0.73
C GLU A 91 18.48 15.23 0.50
N THR A 92 19.13 16.34 0.10
CA THR A 92 18.45 17.61 -0.23
C THR A 92 17.45 17.44 -1.37
N LYS A 93 17.88 16.80 -2.47
CA LYS A 93 17.02 16.57 -3.64
C LYS A 93 15.87 15.64 -3.27
N MET A 94 16.15 14.59 -2.48
CA MET A 94 15.14 13.66 -2.02
C MET A 94 14.05 14.37 -1.21
N LEU A 95 14.43 15.23 -0.25
CA LEU A 95 13.48 15.97 0.56
C LEU A 95 12.58 16.87 -0.30
N ILE A 96 13.18 17.65 -1.21
CA ILE A 96 12.44 18.55 -2.10
C ILE A 96 11.45 17.76 -2.96
N TYR A 97 11.93 16.72 -3.67
CA TYR A 97 11.06 15.93 -4.55
C TYR A 97 10.00 15.18 -3.76
N LEU A 98 10.32 14.65 -2.58
CA LEU A 98 9.34 13.99 -1.72
C LEU A 98 8.22 14.96 -1.35
N MET A 99 8.55 16.15 -0.85
CA MET A 99 7.54 17.12 -0.43
C MET A 99 6.68 17.59 -1.61
N VAL A 100 7.29 17.87 -2.76
CA VAL A 100 6.56 18.28 -3.97
C VAL A 100 5.64 17.15 -4.48
N THR A 101 6.13 15.91 -4.50
CA THR A 101 5.34 14.77 -4.99
C THR A 101 4.18 14.46 -4.06
N VAL A 102 4.42 14.47 -2.74
CA VAL A 102 3.39 14.23 -1.72
C VAL A 102 2.36 15.35 -1.73
N ALA A 103 2.79 16.62 -1.77
CA ALA A 103 1.89 17.76 -1.83
C ALA A 103 1.04 17.74 -3.11
N GLY A 104 1.67 17.46 -4.25
CA GLY A 104 0.99 17.38 -5.55
C GLY A 104 0.01 16.21 -5.66
N LEU A 105 0.37 15.02 -5.18
CA LEU A 105 -0.55 13.88 -5.20
C LEU A 105 -1.68 14.06 -4.16
N GLY A 106 -1.34 14.54 -2.97
CA GLY A 106 -2.29 14.81 -1.89
C GLY A 106 -3.20 16.01 -2.15
N ALA A 107 -2.94 16.77 -3.21
CA ALA A 107 -3.86 17.79 -3.71
C ALA A 107 -5.19 17.18 -4.21
N PHE A 108 -5.21 15.88 -4.52
CA PHE A 108 -6.37 15.19 -5.09
C PHE A 108 -6.85 14.01 -4.25
N MET A 109 -6.22 13.79 -3.11
CA MET A 109 -6.44 12.65 -2.22
C MET A 109 -6.51 13.14 -0.78
N SER A 110 -7.03 12.32 0.13
CA SER A 110 -6.98 12.66 1.55
C SER A 110 -5.52 12.74 2.03
N SER A 111 -5.21 13.74 2.85
CA SER A 111 -3.89 13.90 3.47
C SER A 111 -3.46 12.63 4.22
N THR A 112 -4.39 11.98 4.92
CA THR A 112 -4.17 10.69 5.59
C THR A 112 -3.83 9.58 4.60
N GLY A 113 -4.56 9.49 3.49
CA GLY A 113 -4.34 8.48 2.46
C GLY A 113 -2.97 8.62 1.81
N VAL A 114 -2.59 9.83 1.41
CA VAL A 114 -1.27 10.07 0.80
C VAL A 114 -0.14 9.80 1.76
N VAL A 115 -0.24 10.22 3.03
CA VAL A 115 0.81 9.91 4.00
C VAL A 115 0.94 8.39 4.18
N ALA A 116 -0.16 7.67 4.37
CA ALA A 116 -0.14 6.21 4.51
C ALA A 116 0.54 5.50 3.32
N ILE A 117 0.26 5.99 2.11
CA ILE A 117 0.85 5.50 0.86
C ILE A 117 2.36 5.75 0.78
N PHE A 118 2.81 6.92 1.22
CA PHE A 118 4.21 7.32 1.10
C PHE A 118 5.07 6.87 2.28
N ILE A 119 4.50 6.41 3.40
CA ILE A 119 5.27 5.78 4.50
C ILE A 119 6.16 4.63 3.99
N PRO A 120 5.65 3.57 3.33
CA PRO A 120 6.50 2.47 2.86
C PRO A 120 7.54 2.94 1.85
N VAL A 121 7.18 3.89 0.96
CA VAL A 121 8.12 4.52 0.03
C VAL A 121 9.25 5.21 0.78
N VAL A 122 8.94 6.05 1.76
CA VAL A 122 9.93 6.77 2.57
C VAL A 122 10.83 5.81 3.34
N LEU A 123 10.28 4.74 3.92
CA LEU A 123 11.05 3.71 4.61
C LEU A 123 12.02 3.01 3.65
N SER A 124 11.54 2.61 2.47
CA SER A 124 12.34 1.97 1.43
C SER A 124 13.47 2.88 0.94
N VAL A 125 13.18 4.16 0.67
CA VAL A 125 14.21 5.12 0.26
C VAL A 125 15.22 5.37 1.39
N SER A 126 14.75 5.49 2.64
CA SER A 126 15.63 5.70 3.79
C SER A 126 16.64 4.57 3.95
N MET A 127 16.20 3.32 3.74
CA MET A 127 17.06 2.14 3.76
C MET A 127 18.07 2.14 2.60
N ARG A 128 17.63 2.48 1.38
CA ARG A 128 18.52 2.55 0.20
C ARG A 128 19.57 3.65 0.32
N MET A 129 19.20 4.82 0.84
CA MET A 129 20.09 5.97 1.03
C MET A 129 20.88 5.93 2.35
N GLN A 130 20.65 4.93 3.22
CA GLN A 130 21.28 4.81 4.54
C GLN A 130 21.07 6.04 5.43
N ILE A 131 19.90 6.69 5.32
CA ILE A 131 19.50 7.83 6.14
C ILE A 131 18.48 7.38 7.19
N SER A 132 18.45 8.04 8.35
CA SER A 132 17.45 7.74 9.38
C SER A 132 16.04 8.07 8.86
N PRO A 133 15.06 7.15 8.96
CA PRO A 133 13.68 7.39 8.51
C PRO A 133 13.05 8.65 9.10
N SER A 134 13.37 9.01 10.35
CA SER A 134 12.80 10.19 11.01
C SER A 134 13.05 11.50 10.24
N ARG A 135 14.16 11.57 9.48
CA ARG A 135 14.49 12.74 8.67
C ARG A 135 13.61 12.93 7.45
N LEU A 136 13.01 11.85 6.92
CA LEU A 136 12.08 11.92 5.79
C LEU A 136 10.62 11.84 6.22
N MET A 137 10.32 11.22 7.37
CA MET A 137 8.96 11.09 7.89
C MET A 137 8.35 12.45 8.29
N MET A 138 9.14 13.38 8.85
CA MET A 138 8.67 14.73 9.16
C MET A 138 8.34 15.55 7.91
N PRO A 139 9.22 15.65 6.91
CA PRO A 139 8.89 16.26 5.61
C PRO A 139 7.67 15.63 4.94
N LEU A 140 7.52 14.30 5.00
CA LEU A 140 6.34 13.60 4.50
C LEU A 140 5.06 14.09 5.19
N SER A 141 5.06 14.16 6.53
CA SER A 141 3.92 14.63 7.31
C SER A 141 3.55 16.08 6.96
N PHE A 142 4.54 16.98 6.89
CA PHE A 142 4.30 18.38 6.52
C PHE A 142 3.78 18.51 5.10
N ALA A 143 4.35 17.78 4.13
CA ALA A 143 3.86 17.78 2.77
C ALA A 143 2.44 17.23 2.66
N GLY A 144 2.09 16.20 3.45
CA GLY A 144 0.73 15.67 3.55
C GLY A 144 -0.26 16.65 4.17
N LEU A 145 0.17 17.50 5.11
CA LEU A 145 -0.67 18.59 5.63
C LEU A 145 -0.82 19.72 4.60
N ILE A 146 0.28 20.09 3.93
CA ILE A 146 0.31 21.14 2.91
C ILE A 146 -0.50 20.74 1.67
N SER A 147 -0.57 19.45 1.34
CA SER A 147 -1.38 18.95 0.24
C SER A 147 -2.85 19.35 0.39
N GLY A 148 -3.33 19.43 1.63
CA GLY A 148 -4.67 19.89 1.97
C GLY A 148 -4.97 21.35 1.64
N MET A 149 -3.92 22.16 1.40
CA MET A 149 -4.00 23.56 1.01
C MET A 149 -3.75 23.76 -0.49
N MET A 150 -3.65 22.68 -1.27
CA MET A 150 -3.40 22.76 -2.72
C MET A 150 -4.68 22.90 -3.54
N THR A 151 -5.78 22.27 -3.13
CA THR A 151 -7.07 22.34 -3.85
C THR A 151 -8.23 22.48 -2.89
N LEU A 152 -9.36 22.90 -3.44
CA LEU A 152 -10.62 22.97 -2.71
C LEU A 152 -11.03 21.62 -2.11
N VAL A 153 -10.72 20.52 -2.79
CA VAL A 153 -11.24 19.19 -2.46
C VAL A 153 -10.26 18.36 -1.61
N ALA A 154 -9.01 18.80 -1.49
CA ALA A 154 -7.97 18.06 -0.76
C ALA A 154 -8.31 17.85 0.73
N THR A 155 -9.06 18.77 1.35
CA THR A 155 -9.47 18.63 2.75
C THR A 155 -10.92 19.04 3.02
N PRO A 156 -11.59 18.38 4.00
CA PRO A 156 -12.95 18.71 4.39
C PRO A 156 -13.19 20.17 4.81
N PRO A 157 -12.31 20.86 5.57
CA PRO A 157 -12.55 22.24 5.96
C PRO A 157 -12.72 23.21 4.78
N ASN A 158 -11.93 23.04 3.71
CA ASN A 158 -12.04 23.87 2.51
C ASN A 158 -13.42 23.73 1.85
N LEU A 159 -13.92 22.50 1.77
CA LEU A 159 -15.25 22.21 1.23
C LEU A 159 -16.36 22.77 2.13
N VAL A 160 -16.23 22.65 3.45
CA VAL A 160 -17.21 23.21 4.40
C VAL A 160 -17.33 24.73 4.24
N VAL A 161 -16.21 25.44 4.15
CA VAL A 161 -16.22 26.90 3.93
C VAL A 161 -16.86 27.24 2.57
N ASN A 162 -16.52 26.48 1.53
CA ASN A 162 -17.11 26.68 0.20
C ASN A 162 -18.62 26.46 0.18
N SER A 163 -19.10 25.39 0.81
CA SER A 163 -20.54 25.12 0.95
C SER A 163 -21.25 26.27 1.63
N GLU A 164 -20.65 26.84 2.67
CA GLU A 164 -21.24 27.96 3.40
C GLU A 164 -21.32 29.23 2.54
N LEU A 165 -20.27 29.54 1.78
CA LEU A 165 -20.26 30.68 0.85
C LEU A 165 -21.38 30.57 -0.19
N ILE A 166 -21.49 29.40 -0.84
CA ILE A 166 -22.54 29.13 -1.83
C ILE A 166 -23.92 29.24 -1.19
N ARG A 167 -24.08 28.73 0.04
CA ARG A 167 -25.36 28.78 0.77
C ARG A 167 -25.79 30.20 1.13
N GLU A 168 -24.85 31.08 1.45
CA GLU A 168 -25.10 32.50 1.70
C GLU A 168 -25.26 33.32 0.39
N GLY A 169 -25.22 32.67 -0.77
CA GLY A 169 -25.43 33.31 -2.08
C GLY A 169 -24.18 33.98 -2.66
N PHE A 170 -23.02 33.77 -2.05
CA PHE A 170 -21.74 34.21 -2.62
C PHE A 170 -21.29 33.24 -3.72
N GLN A 171 -20.43 33.75 -4.62
CA GLN A 171 -19.71 32.86 -5.53
C GLN A 171 -18.79 31.95 -4.70
N GLY A 172 -18.95 30.64 -4.88
CA GLY A 172 -18.06 29.65 -4.29
C GLY A 172 -16.63 29.78 -4.80
N PHE A 173 -15.73 29.04 -4.17
CA PHE A 173 -14.35 28.93 -4.58
C PHE A 173 -14.22 28.09 -5.87
N SER A 174 -13.43 28.57 -6.81
CA SER A 174 -12.93 27.73 -7.92
C SER A 174 -11.97 26.67 -7.38
N PHE A 175 -11.80 25.59 -8.15
CA PHE A 175 -11.03 24.40 -7.78
C PHE A 175 -9.60 24.72 -7.28
N PHE A 176 -8.91 25.65 -7.94
CA PHE A 176 -7.53 26.05 -7.62
C PHE A 176 -7.41 27.42 -6.92
N SER A 177 -8.49 27.94 -6.35
CA SER A 177 -8.48 29.22 -5.63
C SER A 177 -7.48 29.25 -4.44
N VAL A 178 -7.30 28.11 -3.76
CA VAL A 178 -6.41 27.98 -2.58
C VAL A 178 -4.95 27.70 -2.99
N THR A 179 -4.72 27.24 -4.22
CA THR A 179 -3.41 26.77 -4.71
C THR A 179 -2.30 27.82 -4.63
N PRO A 180 -2.52 29.10 -4.97
CA PRO A 180 -1.45 30.10 -4.88
C PRO A 180 -0.91 30.25 -3.46
N LEU A 181 -1.79 30.28 -2.46
CA LEU A 181 -1.40 30.35 -1.06
C LEU A 181 -0.70 29.06 -0.63
N GLY A 182 -1.27 27.92 -1.00
CA GLY A 182 -0.65 26.63 -0.71
C GLY A 182 0.74 26.49 -1.31
N LEU A 183 0.98 26.97 -2.54
CA LEU A 183 2.30 26.93 -3.19
C LEU A 183 3.33 27.75 -2.42
N VAL A 184 2.94 28.94 -1.93
CA VAL A 184 3.80 29.76 -1.06
C VAL A 184 4.13 28.97 0.22
N ILE A 185 3.13 28.37 0.86
CA ILE A 185 3.34 27.55 2.08
C ILE A 185 4.20 26.32 1.78
N LEU A 186 4.06 25.70 0.60
CA LEU A 186 4.89 24.58 0.19
C LEU A 186 6.35 25.00 0.05
N VAL A 187 6.63 26.13 -0.61
CA VAL A 187 7.98 26.67 -0.73
C VAL A 187 8.56 26.98 0.64
N LEU A 188 7.81 27.67 1.50
CA LEU A 188 8.25 27.98 2.87
C LEU A 188 8.46 26.71 3.70
N GLY A 189 7.58 25.71 3.57
CA GLY A 189 7.68 24.42 4.25
C GLY A 189 8.90 23.63 3.80
N VAL A 190 9.21 23.63 2.50
CA VAL A 190 10.43 23.02 1.95
C VAL A 190 11.66 23.73 2.50
N VAL A 191 11.70 25.06 2.45
CA VAL A 191 12.82 25.85 3.01
C VAL A 191 13.00 25.57 4.50
N TYR A 192 11.90 25.59 5.27
CA TYR A 192 11.91 25.30 6.70
C TYR A 192 12.46 23.89 6.99
N MET A 193 12.02 22.87 6.24
CA MET A 193 12.51 21.50 6.39
C MET A 193 13.97 21.35 6.00
N LEU A 194 14.43 22.07 4.97
CA LEU A 194 15.84 22.09 4.57
C LEU A 194 16.74 22.74 5.64
N LEU A 195 16.25 23.76 6.34
CA LEU A 195 16.98 24.42 7.43
C LEU A 195 17.00 23.55 8.70
N THR A 196 15.87 22.95 9.06
CA THR A 196 15.70 22.18 10.30
C THR A 196 16.21 20.74 10.20
N ARG A 197 16.57 20.25 9.01
CA ARG A 197 17.11 18.88 8.81
C ARG A 197 18.31 18.55 9.70
N PHE A 198 19.13 19.55 10.05
CA PHE A 198 20.30 19.36 10.90
C PHE A 198 19.95 19.25 12.39
N ALA A 199 18.84 19.87 12.80
CA ALA A 199 18.29 19.77 14.16
C ALA A 199 17.54 18.44 14.36
N LEU A 200 17.01 17.85 13.28
CA LEU A 200 16.45 16.49 13.23
C LEU A 200 17.56 15.41 13.27
N LYS A 201 18.54 15.56 14.18
CA LYS A 201 19.47 14.48 14.52
C LYS A 201 18.64 13.37 15.15
N GLY A 202 18.30 12.37 14.32
CA GLY A 202 17.73 11.12 14.81
C GLY A 202 18.62 10.59 15.93
N GLU A 203 17.99 10.18 17.03
CA GLU A 203 18.65 9.36 18.03
C GLU A 203 19.52 8.34 17.30
N LYS A 204 20.80 8.24 17.72
CA LYS A 204 21.69 7.18 17.23
C LYS A 204 20.88 5.91 17.28
N GLN A 205 20.66 5.31 16.10
CA GLN A 205 19.89 4.09 15.99
C GLN A 205 20.57 3.08 16.91
N ASP A 206 19.98 2.85 18.09
CA ASP A 206 20.45 1.82 19.00
C ASP A 206 20.39 0.53 18.19
N LYS A 207 21.57 -0.05 17.95
CA LYS A 207 21.71 -1.31 17.23
C LYS A 207 20.98 -2.47 17.94
N ASN A 208 20.42 -2.24 19.13
CA ASN A 208 19.82 -3.21 20.03
C ASN A 208 18.28 -3.37 19.98
N LYS A 209 17.53 -2.65 19.14
CA LYS A 209 16.10 -2.98 18.92
C LYS A 209 15.95 -4.05 17.83
N GLU A 210 16.46 -5.26 18.11
CA GLU A 210 16.36 -6.43 17.23
C GLU A 210 14.96 -7.08 17.20
N GLY A 211 14.04 -6.68 18.09
CA GLY A 211 12.75 -7.37 18.20
C GLY A 211 11.81 -7.21 16.99
N TRP A 212 11.76 -6.05 16.34
CA TRP A 212 10.63 -5.67 15.46
C TRP A 212 11.07 -4.97 14.16
N LYS A 213 12.29 -5.23 13.65
CA LYS A 213 12.63 -4.83 12.28
C LYS A 213 11.92 -5.77 11.32
N ARG A 214 10.91 -5.28 10.60
CA ARG A 214 10.36 -5.98 9.43
C ARG A 214 11.52 -6.31 8.49
N ARG A 215 11.75 -7.60 8.27
CA ARG A 215 12.88 -8.13 7.50
C ARG A 215 12.66 -7.81 6.01
N THR A 216 13.72 -7.48 5.29
CA THR A 216 13.66 -7.34 3.81
C THR A 216 14.00 -8.67 3.14
N PHE A 217 13.67 -8.81 1.85
CA PHE A 217 14.10 -9.96 1.05
C PHE A 217 15.63 -10.14 1.11
N ARG A 218 16.37 -9.03 1.08
CA ARG A 218 17.84 -9.04 1.15
C ARG A 218 18.36 -9.59 2.49
N ASP A 219 17.68 -9.27 3.59
CA ASP A 219 18.03 -9.78 4.92
C ASP A 219 17.80 -11.29 4.98
N LEU A 220 16.65 -11.78 4.50
CA LEU A 220 16.34 -13.21 4.43
C LEU A 220 17.31 -13.97 3.52
N ILE A 221 17.61 -13.41 2.34
CA ILE A 221 18.59 -14.00 1.41
C ILE A 221 19.97 -14.15 2.05
N LYS A 222 20.39 -13.15 2.83
CA LYS A 222 21.68 -13.17 3.53
C LYS A 222 21.67 -14.13 4.72
N GLU A 223 20.62 -14.11 5.52
CA GLU A 223 20.45 -14.93 6.73
C GLU A 223 20.38 -16.41 6.39
N TYR A 224 19.63 -16.78 5.35
CA TYR A 224 19.52 -18.17 4.86
C TYR A 224 20.62 -18.55 3.85
N ARG A 225 21.64 -17.69 3.68
CA ARG A 225 22.81 -17.90 2.80
C ARG A 225 22.43 -18.28 1.35
N LEU A 226 21.31 -17.77 0.85
CA LEU A 226 20.76 -18.11 -0.46
C LEU A 226 21.68 -17.64 -1.62
N THR A 227 22.49 -16.60 -1.44
CA THR A 227 23.44 -16.12 -2.46
C THR A 227 24.49 -17.17 -2.86
N GLY A 228 24.85 -18.09 -1.96
CA GLY A 228 25.80 -19.16 -2.25
C GLY A 228 25.19 -20.29 -3.07
N ARG A 229 23.88 -20.56 -2.90
CA ARG A 229 23.18 -21.75 -3.39
C ARG A 229 22.25 -21.49 -4.58
N ALA A 230 21.69 -20.28 -4.67
CA ALA A 230 20.80 -19.89 -5.75
C ALA A 230 21.60 -19.62 -7.05
N ARG A 231 21.11 -20.15 -8.16
CA ARG A 231 21.67 -19.99 -9.51
C ARG A 231 20.56 -19.60 -10.48
N ARG A 232 20.93 -18.77 -11.46
CA ARG A 232 20.06 -18.34 -12.54
C ARG A 232 20.57 -18.94 -13.84
N LEU A 233 19.78 -19.78 -14.48
CA LEU A 233 20.20 -20.56 -15.65
C LEU A 233 19.19 -20.37 -16.78
N ALA A 234 19.64 -19.88 -17.94
CA ALA A 234 18.77 -19.73 -19.11
C ALA A 234 18.75 -21.02 -19.94
N ILE A 235 17.56 -21.46 -20.34
CA ILE A 235 17.37 -22.62 -21.21
C ILE A 235 17.70 -22.23 -22.66
N ARG A 236 18.75 -22.83 -23.24
CA ARG A 236 19.10 -22.57 -24.64
C ARG A 236 18.14 -23.27 -25.61
N PRO A 237 17.94 -22.72 -26.83
CA PRO A 237 17.28 -23.45 -27.90
C PRO A 237 18.00 -24.78 -28.16
N GLY A 238 17.26 -25.89 -28.14
CA GLY A 238 17.81 -27.25 -28.28
C GLY A 238 18.07 -27.98 -26.96
N SER A 239 17.81 -27.36 -25.80
CA SER A 239 17.90 -28.02 -24.50
C SER A 239 16.93 -29.22 -24.39
N PRO A 240 17.36 -30.36 -23.81
CA PRO A 240 16.49 -31.52 -23.54
C PRO A 240 15.31 -31.19 -22.62
N MET A 241 15.38 -30.07 -21.88
CA MET A 241 14.32 -29.62 -20.99
C MET A 241 13.13 -29.01 -21.73
N VAL A 242 13.29 -28.56 -22.97
CA VAL A 242 12.23 -27.87 -23.72
C VAL A 242 11.09 -28.84 -24.03
N GLY A 243 9.87 -28.48 -23.62
CA GLY A 243 8.66 -29.28 -23.82
C GLY A 243 8.46 -30.39 -22.77
N GLN A 244 9.40 -30.60 -21.85
CA GLN A 244 9.22 -31.56 -20.76
C GLN A 244 8.61 -30.89 -19.52
N ARG A 245 7.88 -31.69 -18.74
CA ARG A 245 7.32 -31.26 -17.46
C ARG A 245 8.38 -31.32 -16.36
N LEU A 246 8.27 -30.44 -15.38
CA LEU A 246 9.21 -30.38 -14.27
C LEU A 246 9.30 -31.70 -13.48
N ASP A 247 8.17 -32.37 -13.23
CA ASP A 247 8.16 -33.63 -12.48
C ASP A 247 8.86 -34.77 -13.23
N ASP A 248 8.71 -34.81 -14.56
CA ASP A 248 9.31 -35.84 -15.42
C ASP A 248 10.84 -35.74 -15.46
N LEU A 249 11.35 -34.50 -15.38
CA LEU A 249 12.79 -34.21 -15.40
C LEU A 249 13.52 -34.64 -14.12
N LYS A 250 12.80 -34.85 -13.01
CA LYS A 250 13.35 -35.30 -11.72
C LYS A 250 14.63 -34.55 -11.29
N LEU A 251 14.68 -33.25 -11.58
CA LEU A 251 15.89 -32.41 -11.40
C LEU A 251 16.42 -32.44 -9.97
N ARG A 252 15.52 -32.55 -8.99
CA ARG A 252 15.87 -32.63 -7.58
C ARG A 252 16.56 -33.96 -7.23
N GLU A 253 16.12 -35.08 -7.79
CA GLU A 253 16.69 -36.40 -7.53
C GLU A 253 18.02 -36.59 -8.26
N ARG A 254 18.11 -36.14 -9.52
CA ARG A 254 19.30 -36.35 -10.36
C ARG A 254 20.44 -35.37 -10.08
N TYR A 255 20.11 -34.09 -9.85
CA TYR A 255 21.09 -33.02 -9.82
C TYR A 255 21.08 -32.23 -8.50
N GLY A 256 20.25 -32.60 -7.52
CA GLY A 256 20.05 -31.79 -6.32
C GLY A 256 19.45 -30.41 -6.64
N ALA A 257 18.88 -30.23 -7.82
CA ALA A 257 18.45 -28.96 -8.36
C ALA A 257 16.98 -28.68 -8.02
N ASN A 258 16.75 -27.74 -7.10
CA ASN A 258 15.39 -27.33 -6.74
C ASN A 258 14.97 -26.08 -7.52
N VAL A 259 14.03 -26.23 -8.47
CA VAL A 259 13.50 -25.10 -9.23
C VAL A 259 12.55 -24.28 -8.37
N ILE A 260 12.99 -23.07 -7.99
CA ILE A 260 12.24 -22.09 -7.21
C ILE A 260 11.20 -21.39 -8.09
N GLY A 261 11.57 -21.03 -9.32
CA GLY A 261 10.69 -20.32 -10.26
C GLY A 261 11.24 -20.29 -11.69
N VAL A 262 10.35 -19.97 -12.64
CA VAL A 262 10.69 -19.77 -14.06
C VAL A 262 10.34 -18.37 -14.47
N GLU A 263 11.31 -17.65 -15.01
CA GLU A 263 11.11 -16.34 -15.61
C GLU A 263 10.76 -16.49 -17.10
N ARG A 264 9.66 -15.86 -17.51
CA ARG A 264 9.16 -15.82 -18.89
C ARG A 264 8.93 -14.40 -19.37
N TRP A 265 9.23 -14.16 -20.65
CA TRP A 265 8.85 -12.91 -21.31
C TRP A 265 7.35 -12.89 -21.62
N ARG A 266 6.60 -11.94 -21.05
CA ARG A 266 5.19 -11.67 -21.37
C ARG A 266 4.96 -10.17 -21.52
N ARG A 267 4.31 -9.76 -22.62
CA ARG A 267 3.88 -8.37 -22.89
C ARG A 267 4.92 -7.33 -22.43
N PHE A 268 6.12 -7.39 -23.01
CA PHE A 268 7.23 -6.42 -22.80
C PHE A 268 7.97 -6.47 -21.45
N ARG A 269 7.65 -7.39 -20.53
CA ARG A 269 8.45 -7.59 -19.30
C ARG A 269 8.72 -9.07 -19.01
N ARG A 270 9.76 -9.33 -18.23
CA ARG A 270 9.99 -10.66 -17.65
C ARG A 270 9.17 -10.81 -16.38
N VAL A 271 8.44 -11.92 -16.28
CA VAL A 271 7.55 -12.25 -15.15
C VAL A 271 7.96 -13.62 -14.64
N ILE A 272 8.09 -13.77 -13.33
CA ILE A 272 8.24 -15.10 -12.74
C ILE A 272 6.88 -15.79 -12.76
N VAL A 273 6.84 -16.96 -13.35
CA VAL A 273 5.68 -17.84 -13.37
C VAL A 273 5.89 -18.92 -12.32
N ASN A 274 4.88 -19.14 -11.49
CA ASN A 274 4.85 -20.30 -10.61
C ASN A 274 4.92 -21.57 -11.45
N VAL A 275 5.85 -22.44 -11.09
CA VAL A 275 6.07 -23.71 -11.77
C VAL A 275 5.42 -24.77 -10.92
N ASN A 276 4.43 -25.45 -11.44
CA ASN A 276 3.87 -26.66 -10.84
C ASN A 276 4.51 -27.88 -11.52
N GLY A 277 4.39 -29.06 -10.93
CA GLY A 277 5.01 -30.28 -11.47
C GLY A 277 4.67 -30.59 -12.94
N VAL A 278 3.46 -30.22 -13.36
CA VAL A 278 2.96 -30.33 -14.74
C VAL A 278 3.40 -29.21 -15.69
N SER A 279 4.18 -28.23 -15.22
CA SER A 279 4.57 -27.08 -16.03
C SER A 279 5.67 -27.47 -17.01
N GLU A 280 5.41 -27.21 -18.29
CA GLU A 280 6.38 -27.44 -19.35
C GLU A 280 7.33 -26.27 -19.50
N PHE A 281 8.62 -26.56 -19.70
CA PHE A 281 9.64 -25.54 -19.97
C PHE A 281 9.68 -25.15 -21.43
N ARG A 282 10.00 -23.88 -21.70
CA ARG A 282 10.13 -23.34 -23.06
C ARG A 282 11.57 -22.89 -23.31
N ALA A 283 11.98 -22.88 -24.58
CA ALA A 283 13.24 -22.27 -24.96
C ALA A 283 13.27 -20.79 -24.51
N ARG A 284 14.42 -20.36 -23.98
CA ARG A 284 14.64 -19.02 -23.38
C ARG A 284 13.92 -18.77 -22.05
N ASP A 285 13.28 -19.77 -21.45
CA ASP A 285 12.90 -19.68 -20.04
C ASP A 285 14.17 -19.51 -19.20
N VAL A 286 14.09 -18.71 -18.14
CA VAL A 286 15.21 -18.58 -17.20
C VAL A 286 14.82 -19.19 -15.87
N LEU A 287 15.55 -20.22 -15.47
CA LEU A 287 15.33 -20.99 -14.25
C LEU A 287 16.04 -20.32 -13.09
N LEU A 288 15.31 -20.16 -11.98
CA LEU A 288 15.88 -19.88 -10.69
C LEU A 288 15.94 -21.18 -9.90
N ILE A 289 17.15 -21.65 -9.62
CA ILE A 289 17.40 -22.95 -9.01
C ILE A 289 18.16 -22.76 -7.69
N ASP A 290 17.74 -23.43 -6.64
CA ASP A 290 18.51 -23.62 -5.41
C ASP A 290 19.26 -24.96 -5.51
N MET A 291 20.59 -24.88 -5.50
CA MET A 291 21.52 -26.02 -5.54
C MET A 291 22.17 -26.16 -4.17
N SER A 292 21.41 -26.64 -3.18
CA SER A 292 21.86 -26.73 -1.78
C SER A 292 22.80 -27.90 -1.49
N THR A 293 22.79 -28.92 -2.35
CA THR A 293 23.63 -30.12 -2.25
C THR A 293 24.71 -30.05 -3.33
N ALA A 294 25.88 -29.54 -2.95
CA ALA A 294 26.98 -29.24 -3.85
C ALA A 294 27.88 -30.45 -4.17
N ASP A 295 27.30 -31.62 -4.47
CA ASP A 295 28.07 -32.76 -4.98
C ASP A 295 28.07 -32.85 -6.52
N VAL A 296 27.12 -32.17 -7.18
CA VAL A 296 27.06 -32.13 -8.65
C VAL A 296 27.67 -30.83 -9.16
N ASP A 297 28.63 -30.97 -10.07
CA ASP A 297 29.31 -29.83 -10.68
C ASP A 297 28.30 -29.02 -11.51
N LEU A 298 28.08 -27.75 -11.18
CA LEU A 298 27.16 -26.86 -11.93
C LEU A 298 27.45 -26.88 -13.44
N ARG A 299 28.71 -27.09 -13.79
CA ARG A 299 29.19 -27.22 -15.17
C ARG A 299 28.59 -28.43 -15.88
N GLU A 300 28.55 -29.58 -15.22
CA GLU A 300 27.97 -30.83 -15.74
C GLU A 300 26.47 -30.65 -16.02
N PHE A 301 25.74 -30.12 -15.03
CA PHE A 301 24.32 -29.80 -15.19
C PHE A 301 24.07 -28.82 -16.35
N CYS A 302 24.90 -27.78 -16.48
CA CYS A 302 24.77 -26.83 -17.58
C CYS A 302 25.12 -27.44 -18.94
N SER A 303 26.10 -28.34 -19.02
CA SER A 303 26.48 -28.99 -20.26
C SER A 303 25.43 -30.01 -20.74
N GLU A 304 24.94 -30.87 -19.85
CA GLU A 304 23.98 -31.93 -20.21
C GLU A 304 22.62 -31.34 -20.60
N GLN A 305 22.17 -30.33 -19.86
CA GLN A 305 20.87 -29.71 -20.09
C GLN A 305 20.93 -28.50 -21.02
N LEU A 306 22.09 -28.20 -21.61
CA LEU A 306 22.32 -27.02 -22.48
C LEU A 306 21.79 -25.73 -21.84
N LEU A 307 22.24 -25.45 -20.62
CA LEU A 307 21.87 -24.25 -19.86
C LEU A 307 22.99 -23.22 -19.89
N GLU A 308 22.61 -21.95 -19.89
CA GLU A 308 23.55 -20.83 -19.82
C GLU A 308 23.50 -20.15 -18.46
N PRO A 309 24.61 -20.14 -17.70
CA PRO A 309 24.64 -19.46 -16.41
C PRO A 309 24.54 -17.95 -16.60
N MET A 310 23.59 -17.34 -15.89
CA MET A 310 23.39 -15.90 -15.84
C MET A 310 23.88 -15.34 -14.50
N VAL A 311 24.40 -14.11 -14.51
CA VAL A 311 24.82 -13.44 -13.27
C VAL A 311 23.60 -13.13 -12.41
N LEU A 312 23.59 -13.65 -11.18
CA LEU A 312 22.62 -13.32 -10.15
C LEU A 312 23.15 -12.12 -9.36
N ARG A 313 22.74 -10.91 -9.72
CA ARG A 313 23.04 -9.71 -8.92
C ARG A 313 22.08 -9.66 -7.72
N GLY A 314 22.55 -9.21 -6.55
CA GLY A 314 21.74 -9.13 -5.32
C GLY A 314 20.47 -8.27 -5.45
N GLU A 315 20.43 -7.34 -6.40
CA GLU A 315 19.26 -6.49 -6.72
C GLU A 315 18.17 -7.26 -7.49
N TYR A 316 18.48 -8.41 -8.08
CA TYR A 316 17.55 -9.18 -8.93
C TYR A 316 16.30 -9.67 -8.19
N PHE A 317 16.47 -10.12 -6.94
CA PHE A 317 15.34 -10.56 -6.11
C PHE A 317 14.46 -9.41 -5.65
N SER A 318 15.05 -8.23 -5.45
CA SER A 318 14.33 -7.01 -5.10
C SER A 318 13.51 -6.49 -6.29
N ASP A 319 14.05 -6.54 -7.51
CA ASP A 319 13.36 -6.11 -8.73
C ASP A 319 12.19 -7.05 -9.12
N GLN A 320 12.21 -8.31 -8.67
CA GLN A 320 11.16 -9.30 -8.94
C GLN A 320 10.27 -9.63 -7.72
N ALA A 321 10.45 -8.92 -6.60
CA ALA A 321 9.65 -9.09 -5.38
C ALA A 321 8.14 -8.83 -5.59
N LEU A 322 7.79 -8.12 -6.67
CA LEU A 322 6.41 -7.87 -7.08
C LEU A 322 5.65 -9.13 -7.52
N ASP A 323 6.33 -10.11 -8.12
CA ASP A 323 5.71 -11.30 -8.71
C ASP A 323 5.96 -12.58 -7.87
N VAL A 324 6.95 -12.58 -6.97
CA VAL A 324 7.28 -13.70 -6.07
C VAL A 324 7.38 -13.23 -4.63
N GLY A 325 6.56 -13.84 -3.79
CA GLY A 325 6.61 -13.66 -2.35
C GLY A 325 7.59 -14.59 -1.68
N MET A 326 8.15 -14.11 -0.58
CA MET A 326 8.99 -14.87 0.34
C MET A 326 8.42 -14.65 1.74
N ALA A 327 8.33 -15.67 2.58
CA ALA A 327 7.87 -15.52 3.96
C ALA A 327 8.51 -16.55 4.88
N GLU A 328 8.70 -16.17 6.14
CA GLU A 328 9.06 -17.11 7.21
C GLU A 328 7.78 -17.68 7.82
N VAL A 329 7.66 -19.00 7.82
CA VAL A 329 6.52 -19.72 8.38
C VAL A 329 7.01 -20.75 9.38
N SER A 330 6.24 -21.01 10.43
CA SER A 330 6.55 -22.06 11.39
C SER A 330 5.34 -22.97 11.58
N LEU A 331 5.59 -24.21 12.02
CA LEU A 331 4.53 -25.15 12.35
C LEU A 331 3.91 -24.81 13.68
N ILE A 332 2.60 -25.06 13.80
CA ILE A 332 1.95 -25.03 15.10
C ILE A 332 2.18 -26.33 15.87
N PRO A 333 2.14 -26.31 17.22
CA PRO A 333 2.34 -27.50 18.05
C PRO A 333 1.38 -28.66 17.79
N GLU A 334 0.16 -28.36 17.34
CA GLU A 334 -0.89 -29.36 17.09
C GLU A 334 -0.87 -29.92 15.66
N SER A 335 0.15 -29.58 14.87
CA SER A 335 0.24 -30.00 13.46
C SER A 335 0.58 -31.49 13.31
N GLU A 336 -0.17 -32.21 12.48
CA GLU A 336 0.10 -33.60 12.08
C GLU A 336 1.34 -33.75 11.17
N LEU A 337 2.01 -32.63 10.87
CA LEU A 337 3.20 -32.56 10.03
C LEU A 337 4.51 -32.58 10.83
N LEU A 338 4.43 -32.53 12.17
CA LEU A 338 5.60 -32.67 13.03
C LEU A 338 6.26 -34.04 12.84
N GLY A 339 7.59 -34.05 12.76
CA GLY A 339 8.40 -35.25 12.54
C GLY A 339 8.48 -35.71 11.08
N LYS A 340 7.68 -35.15 10.16
CA LYS A 340 7.77 -35.46 8.73
C LYS A 340 8.86 -34.62 8.06
N THR A 341 9.40 -35.11 6.94
CA THR A 341 10.31 -34.35 6.09
C THR A 341 9.55 -33.42 5.13
N VAL A 342 10.20 -32.39 4.61
CA VAL A 342 9.61 -31.51 3.57
C VAL A 342 9.19 -32.32 2.33
N ARG A 343 9.90 -33.42 2.04
CA ARG A 343 9.55 -34.38 0.99
C ARG A 343 8.22 -35.08 1.26
N GLU A 344 8.05 -35.65 2.44
CA GLU A 344 6.83 -36.40 2.84
C GLU A 344 5.60 -35.49 2.94
N MET A 345 5.79 -34.24 3.38
CA MET A 345 4.71 -33.26 3.43
C MET A 345 4.18 -32.90 2.04
N GLY A 346 4.95 -33.15 0.96
CA GLY A 346 4.60 -32.77 -0.39
C GLY A 346 4.29 -31.28 -0.50
N PHE A 347 5.06 -30.43 0.19
CA PHE A 347 4.70 -29.02 0.45
C PHE A 347 4.34 -28.25 -0.84
N ARG A 348 5.07 -28.51 -1.93
CA ARG A 348 4.80 -27.94 -3.25
C ARG A 348 3.48 -28.39 -3.87
N THR A 349 3.17 -29.68 -3.81
CA THR A 349 1.95 -30.25 -4.38
C THR A 349 0.73 -29.84 -3.57
N ARG A 350 0.85 -29.81 -2.23
CA ARG A 350 -0.25 -29.50 -1.32
C ARG A 350 -0.55 -28.01 -1.20
N TYR A 351 0.49 -27.16 -1.17
CA TYR A 351 0.33 -25.72 -0.93
C TYR A 351 0.72 -24.83 -2.12
N GLY A 352 1.34 -25.38 -3.17
CA GLY A 352 1.81 -24.60 -4.32
C GLY A 352 2.98 -23.65 -4.02
N LEU A 353 3.70 -23.91 -2.92
CA LEU A 353 4.80 -23.10 -2.40
C LEU A 353 6.09 -23.93 -2.31
N ASN A 354 7.25 -23.28 -2.41
CA ASN A 354 8.55 -23.95 -2.31
C ASN A 354 9.25 -23.57 -1.01
N VAL A 355 9.73 -24.57 -0.26
CA VAL A 355 10.63 -24.35 0.88
C VAL A 355 12.06 -24.23 0.35
N VAL A 356 12.74 -23.14 0.70
CA VAL A 356 14.13 -22.84 0.25
C VAL A 356 15.13 -22.76 1.40
N GLY A 357 14.63 -22.74 2.64
CA GLY A 357 15.46 -22.67 3.84
C GLY A 357 14.73 -23.18 5.06
N LEU A 358 15.50 -23.70 6.00
CA LEU A 358 15.07 -24.10 7.32
C LEU A 358 15.97 -23.43 8.34
N LYS A 359 15.38 -22.96 9.43
CA LYS A 359 16.06 -22.32 10.53
C LYS A 359 15.62 -23.01 11.82
N ARG A 360 16.61 -23.50 12.56
CA ARG A 360 16.44 -24.22 13.83
C ARG A 360 17.25 -23.50 14.90
N ASP A 361 16.64 -23.23 16.05
CA ASP A 361 17.28 -22.53 17.19
C ASP A 361 17.96 -21.20 16.81
N GLY A 362 17.37 -20.48 15.86
CA GLY A 362 17.92 -19.18 15.43
C GLY A 362 19.01 -19.26 14.35
N VAL A 363 19.45 -20.46 13.95
CA VAL A 363 20.50 -20.67 12.95
C VAL A 363 19.91 -21.27 11.67
N ALA A 364 20.23 -20.66 10.52
CA ALA A 364 19.86 -21.23 9.22
C ALA A 364 20.66 -22.52 8.98
N MET A 365 19.97 -23.61 8.70
CA MET A 365 20.58 -24.91 8.45
C MET A 365 21.27 -24.94 7.10
N GLU A 366 22.43 -25.60 7.04
CA GLU A 366 23.17 -25.88 5.82
C GLU A 366 22.88 -27.31 5.33
N GLY A 367 22.64 -27.49 4.03
CA GLY A 367 22.43 -28.81 3.41
C GLY A 367 21.02 -29.05 2.87
N ALA A 368 20.67 -30.34 2.69
CA ALA A 368 19.40 -30.78 2.13
C ALA A 368 18.25 -30.60 3.12
N VAL A 369 17.71 -29.37 3.21
CA VAL A 369 16.50 -29.02 3.97
C VAL A 369 15.31 -29.95 3.68
N VAL A 370 15.34 -30.65 2.54
CA VAL A 370 14.26 -31.49 2.04
C VAL A 370 14.11 -32.81 2.81
N ASP A 371 15.22 -33.36 3.33
CA ASP A 371 15.29 -34.73 3.86
C ASP A 371 15.44 -34.78 5.39
N GLU A 372 15.51 -33.62 6.04
CA GLU A 372 15.55 -33.51 7.50
C GLU A 372 14.15 -33.58 8.12
N PRO A 373 13.95 -34.33 9.22
CA PRO A 373 12.69 -34.35 9.94
C PRO A 373 12.47 -33.01 10.63
N ILE A 374 11.24 -32.54 10.54
CA ILE A 374 10.85 -31.24 11.07
C ILE A 374 10.54 -31.32 12.55
N LEU A 375 11.10 -30.39 13.32
CA LEU A 375 10.90 -30.26 14.75
C LEU A 375 10.04 -29.04 15.10
N LEU A 376 9.47 -29.07 16.29
CA LEU A 376 8.75 -27.93 16.84
C LEU A 376 9.71 -26.74 17.03
N GLY A 377 9.30 -25.55 16.60
CA GLY A 377 10.14 -24.34 16.66
C GLY A 377 10.97 -24.09 15.40
N ASP A 378 10.97 -25.03 14.45
CA ASP A 378 11.56 -24.81 13.13
C ASP A 378 10.85 -23.69 12.36
N ILE A 379 11.62 -22.86 11.68
CA ILE A 379 11.16 -21.78 10.82
C ILE A 379 11.55 -22.10 9.38
N PHE A 380 10.56 -22.18 8.50
CA PHE A 380 10.70 -22.39 7.07
C PHE A 380 10.72 -21.07 6.33
N LEU A 381 11.69 -20.91 5.45
CA LEU A 381 11.64 -19.88 4.43
C LEU A 381 10.92 -20.44 3.20
N VAL A 382 9.72 -19.93 2.93
CA VAL A 382 8.89 -20.30 1.78
C VAL A 382 8.87 -19.22 0.72
N VAL A 383 8.89 -19.66 -0.53
CA VAL A 383 8.89 -18.80 -1.73
C VAL A 383 7.78 -19.26 -2.67
N GLY A 384 6.99 -18.33 -3.20
CA GLY A 384 5.92 -18.63 -4.14
C GLY A 384 4.98 -17.45 -4.39
N ASN A 385 3.73 -17.73 -4.76
CA ASN A 385 2.76 -16.68 -5.04
C ASN A 385 2.25 -16.04 -3.73
N TRP A 386 2.26 -14.71 -3.65
CA TRP A 386 1.78 -13.96 -2.48
C TRP A 386 0.37 -14.38 -2.01
N LYS A 387 -0.55 -14.67 -2.94
CA LYS A 387 -1.90 -15.15 -2.59
C LYS A 387 -1.87 -16.49 -1.88
N LEU A 388 -0.99 -17.40 -2.29
CA LEU A 388 -0.85 -18.72 -1.68
C LEU A 388 -0.17 -18.63 -0.31
N ILE A 389 0.82 -17.74 -0.16
CA ILE A 389 1.47 -17.46 1.14
C ILE A 389 0.45 -16.87 2.13
N SER A 390 -0.34 -15.89 1.69
CA SER A 390 -1.39 -15.28 2.51
C SER A 390 -2.48 -16.31 2.89
N GLN A 391 -2.86 -17.19 1.97
CA GLN A 391 -3.78 -18.29 2.25
C GLN A 391 -3.21 -19.30 3.25
N LEU A 392 -1.91 -19.59 3.20
CA LEU A 392 -1.25 -20.46 4.16
C LEU A 392 -1.41 -19.92 5.59
N GLY A 393 -1.27 -18.60 5.79
CA GLY A 393 -1.44 -17.96 7.10
C GLY A 393 -2.89 -17.76 7.56
N GLN A 394 -3.85 -17.61 6.64
CA GLN A 394 -5.26 -17.40 7.00
C GLN A 394 -6.08 -18.67 7.14
N LYS A 395 -5.75 -19.73 6.38
CA LYS A 395 -6.52 -20.98 6.30
C LYS A 395 -5.76 -22.20 6.85
N GLY A 396 -4.46 -22.10 7.07
CA GLY A 396 -3.64 -23.21 7.53
C GLY A 396 -3.94 -23.55 8.99
N ARG A 397 -4.44 -24.76 9.25
CA ARG A 397 -4.41 -25.33 10.61
C ARG A 397 -3.00 -25.69 11.02
N ASP A 398 -2.06 -25.85 10.08
CA ASP A 398 -0.75 -26.44 10.38
C ASP A 398 0.39 -25.42 10.50
N PHE A 399 0.22 -24.18 9.99
CA PHE A 399 1.29 -23.20 9.86
C PHE A 399 0.88 -21.79 10.32
N VAL A 400 1.82 -21.08 10.94
CA VAL A 400 1.73 -19.65 11.25
C VAL A 400 2.78 -18.91 10.43
N VAL A 401 2.35 -17.87 9.71
CA VAL A 401 3.29 -16.98 9.02
C VAL A 401 3.86 -16.02 10.07
N LEU A 402 5.15 -16.17 10.38
CA LEU A 402 5.83 -15.42 11.43
C LEU A 402 6.26 -14.03 10.96
N ASN A 403 6.90 -13.97 9.79
CA ASN A 403 7.36 -12.71 9.21
C ASN A 403 7.03 -12.67 7.71
N MET A 404 6.26 -11.66 7.31
CA MET A 404 6.14 -11.25 5.92
C MET A 404 7.09 -10.09 5.66
N PRO A 405 7.94 -10.15 4.62
CA PRO A 405 8.84 -9.06 4.28
C PRO A 405 8.09 -7.79 3.91
N VAL A 406 8.77 -6.64 4.04
CA VAL A 406 8.21 -5.32 3.72
C VAL A 406 7.68 -5.27 2.28
N GLU A 407 8.31 -6.02 1.38
CA GLU A 407 7.97 -6.15 -0.03
C GLU A 407 6.57 -6.75 -0.29
N GLU A 408 5.89 -7.36 0.70
CA GLU A 408 4.46 -7.71 0.59
C GLU A 408 3.60 -6.48 0.25
N SER A 409 3.93 -5.34 0.87
CA SER A 409 3.22 -4.08 0.64
C SER A 409 3.44 -3.52 -0.77
N ASP A 410 4.49 -3.97 -1.47
CA ASP A 410 4.76 -3.60 -2.86
C ASP A 410 3.98 -4.48 -3.85
N ALA A 411 3.51 -5.67 -3.44
CA ALA A 411 2.72 -6.58 -4.25
C ALA A 411 1.26 -6.09 -4.43
N SER A 412 1.11 -5.01 -5.19
CA SER A 412 -0.17 -4.39 -5.50
C SER A 412 -1.03 -5.28 -6.42
N PRO A 413 -2.27 -5.66 -6.04
CA PRO A 413 -3.09 -6.63 -6.78
C PRO A 413 -3.36 -6.28 -8.24
N ALA A 414 -3.32 -4.98 -8.58
CA ALA A 414 -3.67 -4.46 -9.90
C ALA A 414 -2.51 -3.67 -10.57
N HIS A 415 -1.24 -4.01 -10.31
CA HIS A 415 -0.08 -3.28 -10.84
C HIS A 415 -0.10 -3.08 -12.38
N SER A 416 -0.69 -4.01 -13.14
CA SER A 416 -0.82 -3.88 -14.60
C SER A 416 -1.77 -2.75 -15.05
N GLN A 417 -2.58 -2.20 -14.14
CA GLN A 417 -3.60 -1.18 -14.42
C GLN A 417 -3.18 0.23 -14.02
N ALA A 418 -1.92 0.44 -13.60
CA ALA A 418 -1.41 1.77 -13.23
C ALA A 418 -1.67 2.86 -14.30
N PRO A 419 -1.47 2.61 -15.62
CA PRO A 419 -1.77 3.62 -16.64
C PRO A 419 -3.25 4.01 -16.68
N HIS A 420 -4.15 3.06 -16.46
CA HIS A 420 -5.60 3.31 -16.45
C HIS A 420 -6.01 4.11 -15.21
N ALA A 421 -5.41 3.85 -14.04
CA ALA A 421 -5.67 4.63 -12.84
C ALA A 421 -5.21 6.09 -12.97
N ILE A 422 -4.02 6.31 -13.55
CA ILE A 422 -3.52 7.67 -13.86
C ILE A 422 -4.44 8.34 -14.88
N PHE A 423 -4.87 7.63 -15.93
CA PHE A 423 -5.83 8.15 -16.90
C PHE A 423 -7.13 8.58 -16.24
N CYS A 424 -7.73 7.76 -15.36
CA CYS A 424 -8.94 8.12 -14.62
C CYS A 424 -8.75 9.38 -13.75
N LEU A 425 -7.62 9.49 -13.07
CA LEU A 425 -7.29 10.66 -12.24
C LEU A 425 -7.16 11.92 -13.11
N VAL A 426 -6.38 11.86 -14.20
CA VAL A 426 -6.19 13.01 -15.10
C VAL A 426 -7.51 13.42 -15.74
N LEU A 427 -8.32 12.45 -16.16
CA LEU A 427 -9.66 12.72 -16.71
C LEU A 427 -10.56 13.39 -15.66
N MET A 428 -10.59 12.89 -14.43
CA MET A 428 -11.35 13.52 -13.34
C MET A 428 -10.97 14.99 -13.18
N VAL A 429 -9.67 15.28 -13.10
CA VAL A 429 -9.16 16.65 -12.92
C VAL A 429 -9.52 17.52 -14.13
N ALA A 430 -9.39 17.00 -15.35
CA ALA A 430 -9.78 17.73 -16.55
C ALA A 430 -11.28 18.11 -16.53
N LEU A 431 -12.16 17.17 -16.13
CA LEU A 431 -13.60 17.43 -16.02
C LEU A 431 -13.93 18.44 -14.91
N MET A 432 -13.21 18.42 -13.80
CA MET A 432 -13.36 19.40 -12.72
C MET A 432 -12.89 20.81 -13.10
N LEU A 433 -12.02 20.93 -14.11
CA LEU A 433 -11.51 22.22 -14.58
C LEU A 433 -12.39 22.90 -15.62
N THR A 434 -13.23 22.13 -16.31
CA THR A 434 -14.09 22.67 -17.36
C THR A 434 -15.28 23.45 -16.82
N ASP A 435 -15.56 23.41 -15.52
CA ASP A 435 -16.75 23.99 -14.83
C ASP A 435 -18.13 23.59 -15.42
N GLU A 436 -18.17 22.89 -16.55
CA GLU A 436 -19.39 22.37 -17.20
C GLU A 436 -20.00 21.19 -16.44
N ILE A 437 -19.18 20.39 -15.77
CA ILE A 437 -19.62 19.20 -15.03
C ILE A 437 -19.44 19.45 -13.53
N PRO A 438 -20.49 19.24 -12.70
CA PRO A 438 -20.35 19.34 -11.25
C PRO A 438 -19.26 18.39 -10.72
N ASN A 439 -18.37 18.89 -9.87
CA ASN A 439 -17.25 18.13 -9.30
C ASN A 439 -17.61 16.73 -8.76
N PRO A 440 -18.72 16.55 -8.02
CA PRO A 440 -19.12 15.22 -7.54
C PRO A 440 -19.42 14.24 -8.68
N VAL A 441 -19.99 14.71 -9.78
CA VAL A 441 -20.30 13.90 -10.97
C VAL A 441 -19.01 13.50 -11.68
N ALA A 442 -18.06 14.43 -11.85
CA ALA A 442 -16.74 14.14 -12.40
C ALA A 442 -16.01 13.04 -11.60
N ALA A 443 -16.06 13.10 -10.27
CA ALA A 443 -15.47 12.08 -9.40
C ALA A 443 -16.18 10.72 -9.51
N ILE A 444 -17.52 10.69 -9.59
CA ILE A 444 -18.28 9.45 -9.79
C ILE A 444 -17.92 8.81 -11.14
N ILE A 445 -17.82 9.59 -12.22
CA ILE A 445 -17.40 9.09 -13.53
C ILE A 445 -16.03 8.42 -13.44
N ALA A 446 -15.08 9.04 -12.74
CA ALA A 446 -13.76 8.47 -12.52
C ALA A 446 -13.79 7.17 -11.70
N CYS A 447 -14.58 7.10 -10.61
CA CYS A 447 -14.77 5.88 -9.84
C CYS A 447 -15.33 4.72 -10.69
N LEU A 448 -16.34 5.00 -11.52
CA LEU A 448 -16.94 3.99 -12.41
C LEU A 448 -15.94 3.49 -13.45
N LEU A 449 -15.12 4.39 -14.01
CA LEU A 449 -14.05 4.02 -14.92
C LEU A 449 -12.96 3.19 -14.24
N MET A 450 -12.58 3.52 -13.00
CA MET A 450 -11.65 2.70 -12.21
C MET A 450 -12.19 1.29 -11.95
N GLY A 451 -13.49 1.15 -11.69
CA GLY A 451 -14.16 -0.15 -11.62
C GLY A 451 -14.11 -0.90 -12.96
N LYS A 452 -14.43 -0.21 -14.08
CA LYS A 452 -14.39 -0.77 -15.43
C LYS A 452 -13.01 -1.29 -15.83
N PHE A 453 -11.95 -0.54 -15.51
CA PHE A 453 -10.57 -0.93 -15.77
C PHE A 453 -10.00 -1.93 -14.75
N ARG A 454 -10.80 -2.37 -13.78
CA ARG A 454 -10.40 -3.29 -12.69
C ARG A 454 -9.23 -2.74 -11.87
N CYS A 455 -9.18 -1.42 -11.69
CA CYS A 455 -8.27 -0.77 -10.75
C CYS A 455 -8.70 -1.03 -9.29
N ILE A 456 -10.02 -1.07 -9.06
CA ILE A 456 -10.64 -1.37 -7.76
C ILE A 456 -11.90 -2.21 -7.96
N ASP A 457 -12.13 -3.19 -7.08
CA ASP A 457 -13.36 -3.97 -7.03
C ASP A 457 -14.41 -3.31 -6.14
N ALA A 458 -15.69 -3.70 -6.30
CA ALA A 458 -16.79 -3.06 -5.56
C ALA A 458 -16.66 -3.20 -4.04
N GLU A 459 -16.25 -4.38 -3.54
CA GLU A 459 -16.12 -4.61 -2.10
C GLU A 459 -15.01 -3.72 -1.50
N SER A 460 -13.89 -3.63 -2.19
CA SER A 460 -12.78 -2.74 -1.83
C SER A 460 -13.18 -1.27 -1.90
N ALA A 461 -13.97 -0.86 -2.91
CA ALA A 461 -14.44 0.52 -3.03
C ALA A 461 -15.27 0.95 -1.82
N TYR A 462 -16.20 0.10 -1.34
CA TYR A 462 -16.97 0.42 -0.13
C TYR A 462 -16.12 0.44 1.15
N LYS A 463 -15.10 -0.43 1.22
CA LYS A 463 -14.14 -0.47 2.34
C LYS A 463 -13.19 0.72 2.34
N ALA A 464 -12.90 1.30 1.18
CA ALA A 464 -12.02 2.46 1.04
C ALA A 464 -12.62 3.73 1.68
N ILE A 465 -13.95 3.82 1.74
CA ILE A 465 -14.65 4.99 2.27
C ILE A 465 -14.43 5.09 3.78
N HIS A 466 -13.80 6.18 4.24
CA HIS A 466 -13.64 6.46 5.65
C HIS A 466 -14.92 7.06 6.26
N TRP A 467 -15.88 6.19 6.56
CA TRP A 467 -17.18 6.55 7.14
C TRP A 467 -17.13 7.48 8.35
N PRO A 468 -16.18 7.36 9.30
CA PRO A 468 -16.12 8.28 10.43
C PRO A 468 -15.91 9.74 10.01
N SER A 469 -15.12 9.99 8.97
CA SER A 469 -14.92 11.35 8.44
C SER A 469 -16.17 11.88 7.76
N ILE A 470 -16.87 11.03 7.00
CA ILE A 470 -18.12 11.41 6.33
C ILE A 470 -19.19 11.77 7.35
N ILE A 471 -19.41 10.92 8.36
CA ILE A 471 -20.40 11.14 9.41
C ILE A 471 -20.10 12.42 10.20
N LEU A 472 -18.80 12.68 10.47
CA LEU A 472 -18.39 13.91 11.14
C LEU A 472 -18.77 15.17 10.34
N ILE A 473 -18.46 15.20 9.04
CA ILE A 473 -18.78 16.34 8.17
C ILE A 473 -20.29 16.57 8.13
N VAL A 474 -21.05 15.50 7.92
CA VAL A 474 -22.52 15.54 7.89
C VAL A 474 -23.09 16.06 9.21
N GLY A 475 -22.63 15.54 10.36
CA GLY A 475 -23.15 15.94 11.66
C GLY A 475 -22.67 17.30 12.16
N MET A 476 -21.69 17.92 11.51
CA MET A 476 -21.28 19.29 11.81
C MET A 476 -22.04 20.35 11.01
N MET A 477 -22.66 20.00 9.88
CA MET A 477 -23.48 20.93 9.09
C MET A 477 -24.65 21.57 9.85
N PRO A 478 -25.34 20.88 10.77
CA PRO A 478 -26.37 21.49 11.62
C PRO A 478 -25.93 22.71 12.44
N PHE A 479 -24.63 22.82 12.78
CA PHE A 479 -24.10 24.01 13.47
C PHE A 479 -23.90 25.21 12.54
N ALA A 480 -24.02 25.03 11.23
CA ALA A 480 -23.80 26.10 10.27
C ALA A 480 -25.00 27.09 10.25
N PRO A 481 -24.76 28.42 10.22
CA PRO A 481 -25.75 29.46 10.55
C PRO A 481 -27.09 29.46 9.79
N GLY A 482 -27.14 28.88 8.60
CA GLY A 482 -28.28 28.83 7.69
C GLY A 482 -29.39 27.88 8.12
N ALA A 483 -29.10 26.87 8.96
CA ALA A 483 -30.15 26.03 9.54
C ALA A 483 -31.07 26.85 10.49
N ALA A 484 -30.57 27.96 11.02
CA ALA A 484 -31.35 28.92 11.81
C ALA A 484 -31.96 30.08 10.99
N LYS A 485 -31.54 30.28 9.72
CA LYS A 485 -31.93 31.45 8.91
C LYS A 485 -33.25 31.24 8.17
N ASN A 486 -33.63 30.00 7.85
CA ASN A 486 -34.95 29.69 7.27
C ASN A 486 -36.13 30.10 8.15
N ARG A 487 -35.93 30.35 9.45
CA ARG A 487 -36.95 30.95 10.34
C ARG A 487 -37.01 32.48 10.29
N ARG A 488 -35.93 33.18 9.93
CA ARG A 488 -35.90 34.66 9.98
C ARG A 488 -36.42 35.34 8.71
N GLY A 489 -36.48 34.63 7.58
CA GLY A 489 -37.03 35.16 6.32
C GLY A 489 -38.55 34.96 6.12
N GLY A 490 -39.21 34.20 7.00
CA GLY A 490 -40.61 33.82 6.85
C GLY A 490 -41.61 34.56 7.74
N SER A 491 -41.16 35.54 8.55
CA SER A 491 -42.02 36.27 9.48
C SER A 491 -42.30 37.73 9.09
N ASP A 492 -41.82 38.19 7.93
CA ASP A 492 -42.15 39.51 7.36
C ASP A 492 -42.73 39.33 5.94
N ARG A 493 -43.95 38.79 5.85
CA ARG A 493 -44.92 39.07 4.78
C ARG A 493 -46.34 38.97 5.30
#